data_AF-A0A1M7B881-F1
#
_entry.id   AF-A0A1M7B881-F1
#
_cell.length_a   1.000
_cell.length_b   1.000
_cell.length_c   1.000
_cell.angle_alpha   90.00
_cell.angle_beta   90.00
_cell.angle_gamma   90.00
#
_symmetry.space_group_name_H-M   'P 1'
#
loop_
_entity.id
_entity.type
_entity.pdbx_description
1 polymer ?
#
loop_
_entity_poly.entity_id
_entity_poly.type
_entity_poly.pdbx_seq_one_letter_code
_entity_poly.pdbx_strand_id
1 'polypeptide(L)'
;MITISPQDEFKALERIQECASNNLLWPEAIKQIERSCNCLCFMIELTLNGVHTERFCASETAADLLHYLRTTWVDGGQDTQSFLLREAPVHYPFCKIALTGLDPLTVDDGIAFENRGIREWPGLIMPVLRNGPTVVLFSCLWPSVSASVIRPENVMPTFARMGKSVASSLQSGYELKRQSDQNTALLAFASAQRQASCLIDDELAIRFKTPTFEQVLRDGDIFVYDGTRLHPLRKDLESALSGLFDTAVDSTPVSSHDLEEVSQDKQSLLLMRKNESLCQVMLRRVQPGTAPFQGDDKPDAGQRSFVLIEVKEPTIVPAEIKSVLQGAFSLSQSEARLAYDLSAGGVLSETLERLDITRNTAKTHLRRIYEKTGTQSQLELSKLIHSLAGML
;
A
#
# COMPACT_ATOMS: atom_id res chain seq x y z
N MET A 1 33.92 11.98 30.37
CA MET A 1 32.66 11.35 30.83
C MET A 1 31.54 12.04 30.07
N ILE A 2 30.70 11.31 29.34
CA ILE A 2 29.51 11.90 28.70
C ILE A 2 28.45 12.02 29.79
N THR A 3 28.12 13.24 30.19
CA THR A 3 27.03 13.54 31.11
C THR A 3 26.10 14.52 30.41
N ILE A 4 24.88 14.08 30.15
CA ILE A 4 23.84 14.92 29.54
C ILE A 4 23.22 15.74 30.67
N SER A 5 23.17 17.07 30.51
CA SER A 5 22.51 17.94 31.49
C SER A 5 21.02 17.63 31.53
N PRO A 6 20.36 17.64 32.70
CA PRO A 6 18.90 17.51 32.78
C PRO A 6 18.15 18.52 31.91
N GLN A 7 18.71 19.73 31.71
CA GLN A 7 18.12 20.75 30.84
C GLN A 7 18.20 20.37 29.36
N ASP A 8 19.32 19.80 28.92
CA ASP A 8 19.51 19.39 27.52
C ASP A 8 18.70 18.13 27.22
N GLU A 9 18.62 17.20 28.17
CA GLU A 9 17.72 16.05 28.09
C GLU A 9 16.25 16.50 27.97
N PHE A 10 15.81 17.46 28.80
CA PHE A 10 14.45 17.98 28.75
C PHE A 10 14.12 18.59 27.37
N LYS A 11 15.00 19.44 26.83
CA LYS A 11 14.83 20.05 25.50
C LYS A 11 14.72 19.01 24.38
N ALA A 12 15.54 17.95 24.46
CA ALA A 12 15.46 16.86 23.48
C ALA A 12 14.13 16.11 23.59
N LEU A 13 13.69 15.78 24.82
CA LEU A 13 12.42 15.08 25.05
C LEU A 13 11.21 15.91 24.61
N GLU A 14 11.19 17.21 24.90
CA GLU A 14 10.14 18.14 24.45
C GLU A 14 10.04 18.15 22.93
N ARG A 15 11.18 18.28 22.23
CA ARG A 15 11.19 18.30 20.76
C ARG A 15 10.75 16.96 20.14
N ILE A 16 11.08 15.83 20.77
CA ILE A 16 10.59 14.51 20.36
C ILE A 16 9.06 14.41 20.52
N GLN A 17 8.49 14.96 21.60
CA GLN A 17 7.05 14.91 21.84
C GLN A 17 6.25 15.75 20.84
N GLU A 18 6.78 16.90 20.40
CA GLU A 18 6.15 17.72 19.36
C GLU A 18 5.97 16.96 18.02
N CYS A 19 6.87 16.00 17.73
CA CYS A 19 6.78 15.16 16.55
C CYS A 19 5.54 14.25 16.55
N ALA A 20 4.93 13.96 17.70
CA ALA A 20 3.74 13.10 17.79
C ALA A 20 2.55 13.64 16.98
N SER A 21 2.41 14.98 16.93
CA SER A 21 1.37 15.66 16.16
C SER A 21 1.81 16.10 14.76
N ASN A 22 3.12 16.13 14.49
CA ASN A 22 3.67 16.59 13.22
C ASN A 22 4.99 15.88 12.91
N ASN A 23 4.92 14.85 12.05
CA ASN A 23 6.08 14.07 11.65
C ASN A 23 7.14 14.86 10.87
N LEU A 24 6.83 16.05 10.32
CA LEU A 24 7.83 16.87 9.63
C LEU A 24 8.88 17.46 10.56
N LEU A 25 8.65 17.42 11.88
CA LEU A 25 9.56 17.97 12.88
C LEU A 25 10.71 17.01 13.25
N TRP A 26 10.71 15.79 12.72
CA TRP A 26 11.75 14.79 13.02
C TRP A 26 13.18 15.25 12.67
N PRO A 27 13.45 15.91 11.52
CA PRO A 27 14.78 16.44 11.22
C PRO A 27 15.27 17.46 12.25
N GLU A 28 14.40 18.37 12.72
CA GLU A 28 14.75 19.30 13.80
C GLU A 28 14.95 18.60 15.14
N ALA A 29 14.12 17.61 15.47
CA ALA A 29 14.25 16.81 16.68
C ALA A 29 15.57 16.05 16.72
N ILE A 30 15.96 15.42 15.61
CA ILE A 30 17.26 14.74 15.47
C ILE A 30 18.40 15.73 15.74
N LYS A 31 18.42 16.90 15.06
CA LYS A 31 19.44 17.93 15.30
C LYS A 31 19.48 18.41 16.75
N GLN A 32 18.33 18.48 17.43
CA GLN A 32 18.27 18.85 18.84
C GLN A 32 18.86 17.76 19.75
N ILE A 33 18.60 16.48 19.45
CA ILE A 33 19.21 15.34 20.16
C ILE A 33 20.73 15.36 19.98
N GLU A 34 21.21 15.57 18.75
CA GLU A 34 22.64 15.65 18.44
C GLU A 34 23.35 16.72 19.26
N ARG A 35 22.77 17.93 19.35
CA ARG A 35 23.30 19.04 20.16
C ARG A 35 23.28 18.73 21.64
N SER A 36 22.19 18.14 22.13
CA SER A 36 21.97 17.87 23.56
C SER A 36 22.85 16.73 24.07
N CYS A 37 23.13 15.73 23.23
CA CYS A 37 23.92 14.56 23.58
C CYS A 37 25.37 14.61 23.07
N ASN A 38 25.72 15.65 22.29
CA ASN A 38 26.97 15.79 21.55
C ASN A 38 27.30 14.50 20.76
N CYS A 39 26.31 14.01 20.01
CA CYS A 39 26.38 12.77 19.25
C CYS A 39 25.94 12.98 17.79
N LEU A 40 26.19 11.99 16.95
CA LEU A 40 25.50 11.81 15.67
C LEU A 40 24.30 10.92 15.92
N CYS A 41 23.11 11.38 15.53
CA CYS A 41 21.86 10.69 15.79
C CYS A 41 21.25 10.21 14.47
N PHE A 42 20.94 8.93 14.38
CA PHE A 42 20.23 8.37 13.22
C PHE A 42 18.91 7.79 13.66
N MET A 43 17.87 8.14 12.90
CA MET A 43 16.61 7.43 12.91
C MET A 43 16.44 6.84 11.52
N ILE A 44 16.41 5.52 11.42
CA ILE A 44 16.32 4.79 10.15
C ILE A 44 15.13 3.86 10.20
N GLU A 45 14.39 3.76 9.11
CA GLU A 45 13.32 2.79 8.95
C GLU A 45 13.73 1.76 7.90
N LEU A 46 13.64 0.49 8.29
CA LEU A 46 14.05 -0.64 7.48
C LEU A 46 12.90 -1.63 7.34
N THR A 47 12.72 -2.19 6.15
CA THR A 47 11.85 -3.36 5.97
C THR A 47 12.46 -4.58 6.67
N LEU A 48 11.67 -5.61 6.92
CA LEU A 48 12.18 -6.89 7.46
C LEU A 48 13.23 -7.56 6.56
N ASN A 49 13.31 -7.17 5.28
CA ASN A 49 14.32 -7.62 4.33
C ASN A 49 15.56 -6.72 4.32
N GLY A 50 15.60 -5.66 5.14
CA GLY A 50 16.74 -4.78 5.26
C GLY A 50 16.79 -3.60 4.28
N VAL A 51 15.70 -3.34 3.56
CA VAL A 51 15.62 -2.21 2.62
C VAL A 51 15.29 -0.93 3.40
N HIS A 52 16.09 0.12 3.20
CA HIS A 52 15.90 1.42 3.83
C HIS A 52 14.82 2.22 3.11
N THR A 53 13.85 2.77 3.86
CA THR A 53 12.72 3.51 3.28
C THR A 53 13.01 5.00 3.01
N GLU A 54 14.13 5.51 3.54
CA GLU A 54 14.54 6.92 3.46
C GLU A 54 13.61 7.92 4.16
N ARG A 55 12.63 7.44 4.92
CA ARG A 55 11.59 8.29 5.53
C ARG A 55 12.14 9.35 6.48
N PHE A 56 13.13 8.98 7.28
CA PHE A 56 13.67 9.83 8.34
C PHE A 56 15.03 10.44 8.00
N CYS A 57 15.77 9.80 7.09
CA CYS A 57 17.04 10.29 6.60
C CYS A 57 17.33 9.71 5.21
N ALA A 58 18.09 10.45 4.39
CA ALA A 58 18.51 9.98 3.07
C ALA A 58 19.47 8.77 3.18
N SER A 59 19.47 7.90 2.16
CA SER A 59 20.38 6.74 2.11
C SER A 59 21.85 7.13 2.16
N GLU A 60 22.23 8.28 1.59
CA GLU A 60 23.60 8.81 1.64
C GLU A 60 24.04 9.07 3.09
N THR A 61 23.18 9.69 3.89
CA THR A 61 23.45 9.98 5.30
C THR A 61 23.57 8.70 6.14
N ALA A 62 22.73 7.71 5.86
CA ALA A 62 22.70 6.45 6.61
C ALA A 62 23.68 5.37 6.09
N ALA A 63 24.35 5.60 4.96
CA ALA A 63 25.10 4.58 4.22
C ALA A 63 26.12 3.83 5.10
N ASP A 64 26.93 4.58 5.85
CA ASP A 64 27.96 4.01 6.73
C ASP A 64 27.37 3.18 7.87
N LEU A 65 26.25 3.62 8.45
CA LEU A 65 25.56 2.90 9.51
C LEU A 65 24.93 1.61 8.98
N LEU A 66 24.26 1.69 7.83
CA LEU A 66 23.64 0.54 7.17
C LEU A 66 24.68 -0.47 6.70
N HIS A 67 25.84 -0.02 6.22
CA HIS A 67 26.95 -0.91 5.91
C HIS A 67 27.46 -1.61 7.19
N TYR A 68 27.70 -0.85 8.25
CA TYR A 68 28.14 -1.41 9.54
C TYR A 68 27.18 -2.50 10.08
N LEU A 69 25.87 -2.24 10.07
CA LEU A 69 24.88 -3.19 10.59
C LEU A 69 24.84 -4.51 9.81
N ARG A 70 25.14 -4.47 8.49
CA ARG A 70 25.19 -5.67 7.63
C ARG A 70 26.49 -6.45 7.75
N THR A 71 27.60 -5.79 8.09
CA THR A 71 28.93 -6.44 8.15
C THR A 71 29.32 -6.92 9.53
N THR A 72 28.55 -6.58 10.57
CA THR A 72 28.84 -6.96 11.96
C THR A 72 27.97 -8.10 12.43
N TRP A 73 28.56 -9.00 13.22
CA TRP A 73 27.91 -10.22 13.69
C TRP A 73 27.64 -10.14 15.19
N VAL A 74 26.55 -10.77 15.62
CA VAL A 74 26.21 -10.93 17.03
C VAL A 74 26.60 -12.35 17.48
N ASP A 75 26.83 -12.53 18.78
CA ASP A 75 27.10 -13.84 19.41
C ASP A 75 25.93 -14.80 19.14
N GLY A 76 26.04 -15.58 18.07
CA GLY A 76 24.92 -16.33 17.48
C GLY A 76 25.04 -16.59 15.99
N GLY A 77 25.99 -15.94 15.29
CA GLY A 77 26.28 -16.23 13.89
C GLY A 77 25.25 -15.65 12.91
N GLN A 78 24.53 -14.60 13.32
CA GLN A 78 23.67 -13.79 12.47
C GLN A 78 24.20 -12.35 12.43
N ASP A 79 23.94 -11.63 11.33
CA ASP A 79 24.32 -10.23 11.21
C ASP A 79 23.46 -9.33 12.14
N THR A 80 24.05 -8.21 12.57
CA THR A 80 23.48 -7.29 13.55
C THR A 80 22.17 -6.68 13.05
N GLN A 81 22.08 -6.38 11.76
CA GLN A 81 20.85 -5.88 11.16
C GLN A 81 19.73 -6.90 11.34
N SER A 82 19.94 -8.14 10.91
CA SER A 82 18.91 -9.18 11.01
C SER A 82 18.48 -9.45 12.47
N PHE A 83 19.42 -9.47 13.42
CA PHE A 83 19.11 -9.57 14.85
C PHE A 83 18.22 -8.41 15.32
N LEU A 84 18.61 -7.15 15.04
CA LEU A 84 17.84 -5.96 15.42
C LEU A 84 16.45 -5.93 14.75
N LEU A 85 16.35 -6.41 13.52
CA LEU A 85 15.09 -6.40 12.77
C LEU A 85 14.15 -7.54 13.14
N ARG A 86 14.62 -8.67 13.68
CA ARG A 86 13.75 -9.86 13.86
C ARG A 86 13.67 -10.38 15.29
N GLU A 87 14.75 -10.26 16.06
CA GLU A 87 14.86 -10.93 17.36
C GLU A 87 14.89 -9.95 18.52
N ALA A 88 15.59 -8.82 18.37
CA ALA A 88 15.75 -7.84 19.43
C ALA A 88 14.38 -7.25 19.87
N PRO A 89 14.02 -7.30 21.16
CA PRO A 89 12.81 -6.64 21.65
C PRO A 89 12.82 -5.13 21.36
N VAL A 90 11.63 -4.53 21.28
CA VAL A 90 11.54 -3.05 21.24
C VAL A 90 12.17 -2.49 22.51
N HIS A 91 12.96 -1.43 22.35
CA HIS A 91 13.83 -0.81 23.36
C HIS A 91 15.04 -1.64 23.79
N TYR A 92 15.36 -2.74 23.11
CA TYR A 92 16.61 -3.46 23.35
C TYR A 92 17.81 -2.56 23.01
N PRO A 93 18.67 -2.20 23.98
CA PRO A 93 19.81 -1.34 23.73
C PRO A 93 21.00 -2.16 23.26
N PHE A 94 21.28 -2.12 21.96
CA PHE A 94 22.49 -2.69 21.37
C PHE A 94 23.66 -1.71 21.52
N CYS A 95 24.68 -2.13 22.27
CA CYS A 95 25.91 -1.38 22.46
C CYS A 95 26.91 -1.68 21.33
N LYS A 96 27.35 -0.64 20.63
CA LYS A 96 28.41 -0.71 19.61
C LYS A 96 29.83 -0.72 20.21
N ILE A 97 29.98 -0.50 21.52
CA ILE A 97 31.30 -0.46 22.19
C ILE A 97 32.01 -1.76 21.87
N ALA A 98 32.99 -1.66 20.97
CA ALA A 98 33.73 -2.74 20.31
C ALA A 98 33.29 -4.12 20.79
N LEU A 99 32.37 -4.76 20.04
CA LEU A 99 32.22 -6.21 20.13
C LEU A 99 33.62 -6.78 19.91
N THR A 100 34.23 -7.17 21.02
CA THR A 100 35.48 -7.90 21.13
C THR A 100 35.29 -9.19 20.35
N GLY A 101 35.79 -9.24 19.11
CA GLY A 101 35.64 -10.44 18.28
C GLY A 101 35.87 -10.31 16.78
N LEU A 102 36.20 -9.13 16.23
CA LEU A 102 36.80 -9.11 14.89
C LEU A 102 38.24 -9.62 15.01
N ASP A 103 38.45 -10.89 14.63
CA ASP A 103 39.78 -11.44 14.38
C ASP A 103 40.45 -10.55 13.31
N PRO A 104 41.56 -9.86 13.61
CA PRO A 104 42.20 -8.94 12.67
C PRO A 104 42.68 -9.60 11.37
N LEU A 105 42.62 -10.94 11.29
CA LEU A 105 43.28 -11.75 10.26
C LEU A 105 42.37 -12.17 9.09
N THR A 106 41.10 -11.78 9.04
CA THR A 106 40.19 -12.20 7.93
C THR A 106 39.65 -11.08 7.05
N VAL A 107 40.22 -9.87 7.09
CA VAL A 107 39.89 -8.81 6.12
C VAL A 107 41.11 -8.58 5.22
N ASP A 108 41.30 -9.50 4.27
CA ASP A 108 42.14 -9.27 3.09
C ASP A 108 41.26 -8.65 2.00
N ASP A 109 41.16 -7.32 2.02
CA ASP A 109 40.79 -6.54 0.85
C ASP A 109 41.52 -5.20 0.97
N GLY A 110 42.50 -4.99 0.10
CA GLY A 110 43.44 -3.87 0.09
C GLY A 110 42.82 -2.50 -0.20
N ILE A 111 41.93 -2.04 0.68
CA ILE A 111 41.43 -0.67 0.71
C ILE A 111 42.25 0.09 1.75
N ALA A 112 42.96 1.13 1.29
CA ALA A 112 43.85 1.95 2.10
C ALA A 112 43.16 2.49 3.38
N PHE A 113 43.87 2.33 4.49
CA PHE A 113 43.48 2.67 5.86
C PHE A 113 43.47 4.19 6.15
N GLU A 114 42.59 4.96 5.50
CA GLU A 114 42.38 6.40 5.80
C GLU A 114 41.07 6.74 6.52
N ASN A 115 40.16 5.77 6.76
CA ASN A 115 38.86 6.01 7.40
C ASN A 115 38.70 5.24 8.72
N ARG A 116 39.14 5.83 9.85
CA ARG A 116 38.75 5.44 11.22
C ARG A 116 37.29 5.82 11.54
N GLY A 117 36.39 5.52 10.61
CA GLY A 117 35.01 6.01 10.59
C GLY A 117 34.10 5.29 11.59
N ILE A 118 32.79 5.33 11.33
CA ILE A 118 31.69 4.88 12.19
C ILE A 118 31.95 3.59 12.99
N ARG A 119 32.77 2.65 12.48
CA ARG A 119 33.17 1.37 13.11
C ARG A 119 33.80 1.55 14.50
N GLU A 120 34.64 2.57 14.69
CA GLU A 120 35.34 2.81 15.97
C GLU A 120 34.53 3.68 16.94
N TRP A 121 33.47 4.33 16.45
CA TRP A 121 32.67 5.21 17.29
C TRP A 121 31.81 4.39 18.23
N PRO A 122 31.95 4.59 19.55
CA PRO A 122 31.03 3.98 20.49
C PRO A 122 29.62 4.53 20.24
N GLY A 123 28.63 3.69 20.46
CA GLY A 123 27.26 4.03 20.11
C GLY A 123 26.24 3.11 20.74
N LEU A 124 25.01 3.59 20.78
CA LEU A 124 23.85 2.83 21.19
C LEU A 124 22.85 2.81 20.05
N ILE A 125 22.27 1.64 19.78
CA ILE A 125 21.26 1.42 18.74
C ILE A 125 20.12 0.67 19.40
N MET A 126 18.87 1.04 19.14
CA MET A 126 17.73 0.26 19.60
C MET A 126 16.58 0.25 18.59
N PRO A 127 15.82 -0.84 18.48
CA PRO A 127 14.52 -0.81 17.84
C PRO A 127 13.56 0.02 18.69
N VAL A 128 12.95 1.07 18.11
CA VAL A 128 11.97 1.92 18.81
C VAL A 128 10.54 1.64 18.38
N LEU A 129 10.33 1.12 17.17
CA LEU A 129 9.00 0.76 16.71
C LEU A 129 9.06 -0.40 15.73
N ARG A 130 8.08 -1.29 15.82
CA ARG A 130 7.80 -2.33 14.83
C ARG A 130 6.39 -2.09 14.32
N ASN A 131 6.25 -1.84 13.02
CA ASN A 131 4.97 -1.48 12.42
C ASN A 131 4.65 -2.44 11.26
N GLY A 132 4.52 -3.73 11.55
CA GLY A 132 4.28 -4.76 10.54
C GLY A 132 5.51 -4.99 9.65
N PRO A 133 5.53 -4.53 8.39
CA PRO A 133 6.64 -4.76 7.47
C PRO A 133 7.92 -4.00 7.79
N THR A 134 7.89 -2.98 8.65
CA THR A 134 9.07 -2.15 8.97
C THR A 134 9.41 -2.09 10.45
N VAL A 135 10.67 -1.78 10.69
CA VAL A 135 11.25 -1.52 12.01
C VAL A 135 11.98 -0.18 11.95
N VAL A 136 11.70 0.68 12.93
CA VAL A 136 12.42 1.93 13.11
C VAL A 136 13.52 1.70 14.15
N LEU A 137 14.76 1.99 13.75
CA LEU A 137 15.92 1.97 14.63
C LEU A 137 16.30 3.40 15.00
N PHE A 138 16.56 3.62 16.28
CA PHE A 138 17.10 4.86 16.83
C PHE A 138 18.53 4.61 17.29
N SER A 139 19.46 5.48 16.90
CA SER A 139 20.85 5.37 17.31
C SER A 139 21.49 6.70 17.65
N CYS A 140 22.42 6.65 18.60
CA CYS A 140 23.33 7.74 18.93
C CYS A 140 24.77 7.22 18.90
N LEU A 141 25.63 7.86 18.12
CA LEU A 141 27.04 7.53 17.94
C LEU A 141 27.90 8.72 18.36
N TRP A 142 29.02 8.48 19.05
CA TRP A 142 29.88 9.55 19.56
C TRP A 142 31.23 9.57 18.85
N PRO A 143 31.37 10.33 17.73
CA PRO A 143 32.62 10.36 16.96
C PRO A 143 33.80 10.96 17.73
N SER A 144 33.52 11.91 18.63
CA SER A 144 34.55 12.66 19.36
C SER A 144 34.98 12.00 20.67
N VAL A 145 34.53 10.77 20.96
CA VAL A 145 34.78 10.10 22.23
C VAL A 145 35.33 8.69 22.00
N SER A 146 36.45 8.38 22.62
CA SER A 146 37.03 7.02 22.57
C SER A 146 36.17 6.03 23.37
N ALA A 147 36.08 4.79 22.88
CA ALA A 147 35.34 3.69 23.53
C ALA A 147 35.79 3.43 24.98
N SER A 148 37.04 3.75 25.33
CA SER A 148 37.59 3.61 26.70
C SER A 148 37.05 4.64 27.70
N VAL A 149 36.39 5.71 27.23
CA VAL A 149 35.94 6.85 28.05
C VAL A 149 34.43 6.81 28.30
N ILE A 150 33.67 6.11 27.46
CA ILE A 150 32.22 5.97 27.63
C ILE A 150 31.93 4.83 28.59
N ARG A 151 31.19 5.14 29.65
CA ARG A 151 30.59 4.12 30.51
C ARG A 151 29.11 3.98 30.15
N PRO A 152 28.67 2.80 29.66
CA PRO A 152 27.28 2.54 29.31
C PRO A 152 26.30 2.94 30.41
N GLU A 153 26.63 2.65 31.67
CA GLU A 153 25.81 2.94 32.85
C GLU A 153 25.37 4.41 32.96
N ASN A 154 26.16 5.36 32.45
CA ASN A 154 25.86 6.78 32.55
C ASN A 154 24.98 7.31 31.41
N VAL A 155 25.03 6.67 30.24
CA VAL A 155 24.36 7.13 29.02
C VAL A 155 23.09 6.34 28.75
N MET A 156 23.07 5.05 29.12
CA MET A 156 21.96 4.14 28.91
C MET A 156 20.62 4.63 29.49
N PRO A 157 20.54 5.20 30.72
CA PRO A 157 19.26 5.65 31.26
C PRO A 157 18.62 6.77 30.42
N THR A 158 19.41 7.75 30.00
CA THR A 158 18.94 8.86 29.15
C THR A 158 18.59 8.36 27.76
N PHE A 159 19.43 7.52 27.15
CA PHE A 159 19.14 6.92 25.84
C PHE A 159 17.85 6.08 25.86
N ALA A 160 17.62 5.31 26.92
CA ALA A 160 16.39 4.54 27.11
C ALA A 160 15.15 5.43 27.27
N ARG A 161 15.25 6.55 28.00
CA ARG A 161 14.15 7.52 28.13
C ARG A 161 13.84 8.21 26.80
N MET A 162 14.87 8.62 26.06
CA MET A 162 14.71 9.19 24.71
C MET A 162 14.09 8.17 23.75
N GLY A 163 14.59 6.93 23.72
CA GLY A 163 14.03 5.86 22.88
C GLY A 163 12.57 5.55 23.18
N LYS A 164 12.16 5.58 24.45
CA LYS A 164 10.73 5.47 24.84
C LYS A 164 9.90 6.66 24.35
N SER A 165 10.43 7.88 24.49
CA SER A 165 9.77 9.09 23.98
C SER A 165 9.59 9.02 22.47
N VAL A 166 10.64 8.63 21.74
CA VAL A 166 10.62 8.45 20.28
C VAL A 166 9.56 7.44 19.88
N ALA A 167 9.55 6.26 20.51
CA ALA A 167 8.55 5.23 20.24
C ALA A 167 7.13 5.72 20.47
N SER A 168 6.87 6.40 21.60
CA SER A 168 5.55 6.93 21.93
C SER A 168 5.10 7.98 20.91
N SER A 169 5.99 8.88 20.50
CA SER A 169 5.70 9.91 19.49
C SER A 169 5.40 9.28 18.13
N LEU A 170 6.23 8.33 17.68
CA LEU A 170 6.00 7.60 16.44
C LEU A 170 4.66 6.86 16.49
N GLN A 171 4.39 6.09 17.55
CA GLN A 171 3.15 5.34 17.71
C GLN A 171 1.91 6.25 17.63
N SER A 172 1.98 7.41 18.28
CA SER A 172 0.90 8.41 18.24
C SER A 172 0.69 8.95 16.83
N GLY A 173 1.78 9.29 16.13
CA GLY A 173 1.72 9.75 14.73
C GLY A 173 1.15 8.70 13.78
N TYR A 174 1.55 7.43 13.93
CA TYR A 174 1.00 6.33 13.14
C TYR A 174 -0.48 6.08 13.41
N GLU A 175 -0.92 6.12 14.67
CA GLU A 175 -2.32 5.93 15.00
C GLU A 175 -3.16 7.10 14.46
N LEU A 176 -2.70 8.35 14.59
CA LEU A 176 -3.35 9.51 13.97
C LEU A 176 -3.47 9.36 12.45
N LYS A 177 -2.40 8.91 11.77
CA LYS A 177 -2.43 8.66 10.33
C LYS A 177 -3.41 7.55 9.97
N ARG A 178 -3.40 6.44 10.72
CA ARG A 178 -4.32 5.32 10.52
C ARG A 178 -5.78 5.75 10.68
N GLN A 179 -6.10 6.56 11.68
CA GLN A 179 -7.44 7.12 11.88
C GLN A 179 -7.82 8.07 10.73
N SER A 180 -6.89 8.89 10.26
CA SER A 180 -7.11 9.75 9.09
C SER A 180 -7.41 8.93 7.83
N ASP A 181 -6.60 7.91 7.53
CA ASP A 181 -6.79 7.04 6.35
C ASP A 181 -8.12 6.29 6.43
N GLN A 182 -8.48 5.79 7.62
CA GLN A 182 -9.79 5.18 7.87
C GLN A 182 -10.95 6.17 7.67
N ASN A 183 -10.82 7.41 8.12
CA ASN A 183 -11.85 8.43 7.96
C ASN A 183 -12.03 8.81 6.47
N THR A 184 -10.94 8.97 5.73
CA THR A 184 -10.99 9.19 4.28
C THR A 184 -11.68 8.03 3.56
N ALA A 185 -11.38 6.79 3.95
CA ALA A 185 -12.02 5.61 3.38
C ALA A 185 -13.50 5.49 3.73
N LEU A 186 -13.88 5.86 4.95
CA LEU A 186 -15.29 5.97 5.37
C LEU A 186 -16.06 7.01 4.56
N LEU A 187 -15.48 8.19 4.33
CA LEU A 187 -16.10 9.22 3.49
C LEU A 187 -16.24 8.76 2.04
N ALA A 188 -15.23 8.07 1.50
CA ALA A 188 -15.28 7.47 0.17
C ALA A 188 -16.36 6.37 0.06
N PHE A 189 -16.57 5.58 1.12
CA PHE A 189 -17.65 4.59 1.17
C PHE A 189 -19.03 5.25 1.30
N ALA A 190 -19.16 6.31 2.10
CA ALA A 190 -20.40 7.05 2.28
C ALA A 190 -20.95 7.64 0.96
N SER A 191 -20.08 8.10 0.06
CA SER A 191 -20.49 8.60 -1.25
C SER A 191 -20.98 7.51 -2.21
N ALA A 192 -20.66 6.24 -1.94
CA ALA A 192 -20.99 5.09 -2.77
C ALA A 192 -22.19 4.25 -2.26
N GLN A 193 -22.93 4.73 -1.26
CA GLN A 193 -24.01 3.96 -0.63
C GLN A 193 -25.22 3.64 -1.52
N ARG A 194 -25.37 4.33 -2.67
CA ARG A 194 -26.49 4.10 -3.60
C ARG A 194 -26.36 2.78 -4.39
N GLN A 195 -25.24 2.09 -4.27
CA GLN A 195 -24.94 0.86 -5.00
C GLN A 195 -24.65 -0.29 -4.04
N ALA A 196 -24.52 -1.50 -4.58
CA ALA A 196 -23.92 -2.61 -3.83
C ALA A 196 -22.42 -2.34 -3.70
N SER A 197 -21.99 -1.85 -2.54
CA SER A 197 -20.62 -1.39 -2.34
C SER A 197 -19.98 -2.02 -1.09
N CYS A 198 -18.69 -2.26 -1.13
CA CYS A 198 -17.90 -2.63 0.05
C CYS A 198 -16.53 -1.96 0.05
N LEU A 199 -15.98 -1.76 1.23
CA LEU A 199 -14.64 -1.25 1.46
C LEU A 199 -13.79 -2.39 2.02
N ILE A 200 -12.69 -2.69 1.35
CA ILE A 200 -11.71 -3.69 1.76
C ILE A 200 -10.35 -3.05 2.04
N ASP A 201 -9.52 -3.71 2.84
CA ASP A 201 -8.11 -3.36 3.04
C ASP A 201 -7.16 -4.26 2.24
N ASP A 202 -5.87 -4.06 2.44
CA ASP A 202 -4.74 -4.79 1.86
C ASP A 202 -4.71 -6.28 2.21
N GLU A 203 -5.38 -6.70 3.28
CA GLU A 203 -5.58 -8.12 3.62
C GLU A 203 -6.83 -8.72 2.96
N LEU A 204 -7.52 -7.96 2.10
CA LEU A 204 -8.83 -8.27 1.52
C LEU A 204 -9.93 -8.44 2.59
N ALA A 205 -9.75 -7.89 3.79
CA ALA A 205 -10.75 -7.92 4.84
C ALA A 205 -11.81 -6.85 4.60
N ILE A 206 -13.08 -7.24 4.65
CA ILE A 206 -14.20 -6.29 4.50
C ILE A 206 -14.29 -5.43 5.77
N ARG A 207 -14.05 -4.12 5.63
CA ARG A 207 -14.21 -3.14 6.70
C ARG A 207 -15.63 -2.62 6.80
N PHE A 208 -16.24 -2.34 5.64
CA PHE A 208 -17.63 -1.89 5.55
C PHE A 208 -18.29 -2.46 4.31
N LYS A 209 -19.61 -2.67 4.35
CA LYS A 209 -20.41 -3.14 3.22
C LYS A 209 -21.83 -2.61 3.32
N THR A 210 -22.45 -2.33 2.19
CA THR A 210 -23.86 -1.96 2.13
C THR A 210 -24.74 -3.22 2.26
N PRO A 211 -26.00 -3.09 2.71
CA PRO A 211 -26.95 -4.22 2.73
C PRO A 211 -27.15 -4.84 1.33
N THR A 212 -27.06 -4.05 0.27
CA THR A 212 -27.12 -4.53 -1.11
C THR A 212 -25.87 -5.34 -1.51
N PHE A 213 -24.68 -4.99 -1.00
CA PHE A 213 -23.49 -5.82 -1.20
C PHE A 213 -23.56 -7.14 -0.42
N GLU A 214 -24.23 -7.17 0.73
CA GLU A 214 -24.50 -8.43 1.44
C GLU A 214 -25.26 -9.42 0.55
N GLN A 215 -26.20 -8.92 -0.26
CA GLN A 215 -26.91 -9.75 -1.22
C GLN A 215 -25.97 -10.30 -2.30
N VAL A 216 -25.04 -9.49 -2.81
CA VAL A 216 -24.00 -9.96 -3.76
C VAL A 216 -23.17 -11.10 -3.16
N LEU A 217 -22.80 -11.02 -1.87
CA LEU A 217 -22.08 -12.10 -1.18
C LEU A 217 -22.93 -13.37 -1.02
N ARG A 218 -24.24 -13.22 -0.76
CA ARG A 218 -25.17 -14.36 -0.67
C ARG A 218 -25.39 -15.06 -2.00
N ASP A 219 -25.46 -14.30 -3.08
CA ASP A 219 -25.59 -14.85 -4.43
C ASP A 219 -24.35 -15.69 -4.81
N GLY A 220 -23.17 -15.34 -4.26
CA GLY A 220 -21.95 -16.16 -4.32
C GLY A 220 -21.49 -16.43 -5.75
N ASP A 221 -21.67 -15.46 -6.64
CA ASP A 221 -21.37 -15.56 -8.06
C ASP A 221 -20.24 -14.64 -8.53
N ILE A 222 -19.98 -13.55 -7.81
CA ILE A 222 -18.85 -12.64 -8.05
C ILE A 222 -17.75 -12.83 -6.99
N PHE A 223 -18.15 -12.85 -5.72
CA PHE A 223 -17.26 -12.94 -4.57
C PHE A 223 -17.75 -14.00 -3.58
N VAL A 224 -16.81 -14.60 -2.84
CA VAL A 224 -17.07 -15.45 -1.68
C VAL A 224 -16.42 -14.80 -0.46
N TYR A 225 -17.12 -14.80 0.67
CA TYR A 225 -16.58 -14.29 1.93
C TYR A 225 -16.53 -15.43 2.95
N ASP A 226 -15.36 -15.69 3.51
CA ASP A 226 -15.12 -16.78 4.47
C ASP A 226 -15.33 -16.38 5.95
N GLY A 227 -15.74 -15.13 6.20
CA GLY A 227 -15.82 -14.54 7.54
C GLY A 227 -14.60 -13.70 7.93
N THR A 228 -13.52 -13.77 7.15
CA THR A 228 -12.27 -13.02 7.38
C THR A 228 -11.89 -12.20 6.14
N ARG A 229 -11.89 -12.82 4.95
CA ARG A 229 -11.39 -12.23 3.70
C ARG A 229 -12.37 -12.41 2.54
N LEU A 230 -12.35 -11.44 1.63
CA LEU A 230 -13.08 -11.47 0.38
C LEU A 230 -12.26 -12.19 -0.69
N HIS A 231 -12.85 -13.21 -1.31
CA HIS A 231 -12.22 -14.01 -2.37
C HIS A 231 -12.97 -13.75 -3.69
N PRO A 232 -12.31 -13.16 -4.70
CA PRO A 232 -12.87 -13.07 -6.05
C PRO A 232 -12.96 -14.45 -6.69
N LEU A 233 -14.08 -14.77 -7.35
CA LEU A 233 -14.24 -16.05 -8.04
C LEU A 233 -13.55 -16.11 -9.41
N ARG A 234 -13.18 -14.96 -9.96
CA ARG A 234 -12.54 -14.85 -11.28
C ARG A 234 -11.12 -14.30 -11.16
N LYS A 235 -10.22 -14.84 -11.99
CA LYS A 235 -8.81 -14.44 -12.04
C LYS A 235 -8.60 -12.99 -12.48
N ASP A 236 -9.47 -12.46 -13.35
CA ASP A 236 -9.38 -11.06 -13.81
C ASP A 236 -9.68 -10.06 -12.67
N LEU A 237 -10.67 -10.36 -11.82
CA LEU A 237 -10.94 -9.58 -10.60
C LEU A 237 -9.80 -9.68 -9.60
N GLU A 238 -9.24 -10.88 -9.42
CA GLU A 238 -8.10 -11.12 -8.53
C GLU A 238 -6.88 -10.29 -8.97
N SER A 239 -6.50 -10.37 -10.25
CA SER A 239 -5.40 -9.57 -10.81
C SER A 239 -5.65 -8.07 -10.70
N ALA A 240 -6.89 -7.61 -10.93
CA ALA A 240 -7.24 -6.20 -10.81
C ALA A 240 -7.14 -5.69 -9.36
N LEU A 241 -7.56 -6.49 -8.38
CA LEU A 241 -7.42 -6.15 -6.96
C LEU A 241 -5.95 -6.12 -6.53
N SER A 242 -5.16 -7.13 -6.90
CA SER A 242 -3.73 -7.16 -6.57
C SER A 242 -2.98 -5.96 -7.18
N GLY A 243 -3.27 -5.60 -8.45
CA GLY A 243 -2.67 -4.43 -9.08
C GLY A 243 -2.99 -3.10 -8.37
N LEU A 244 -4.17 -3.00 -7.75
CA LEU A 244 -4.57 -1.84 -6.93
C LEU A 244 -3.94 -1.81 -5.53
N PHE A 245 -3.30 -2.88 -5.08
CA PHE A 245 -2.50 -2.87 -3.83
C PHE A 245 -0.99 -2.77 -4.12
N ASP A 246 -0.49 -3.36 -5.20
CA ASP A 246 0.94 -3.43 -5.53
C ASP A 246 1.55 -2.13 -6.07
N THR A 247 0.76 -1.25 -6.70
CA THR A 247 1.26 0.01 -7.29
C THR A 247 1.75 1.05 -6.26
N ALA A 248 1.87 0.68 -4.98
CA ALA A 248 2.49 1.49 -3.92
C ALA A 248 4.03 1.46 -3.93
N VAL A 249 4.68 0.66 -4.77
CA VAL A 249 6.16 0.49 -4.72
C VAL A 249 6.92 1.18 -5.87
N ASP A 250 6.29 1.46 -7.02
CA ASP A 250 6.95 2.06 -8.18
C ASP A 250 6.27 3.38 -8.62
N SER A 251 6.53 4.46 -7.89
CA SER A 251 6.20 5.82 -8.35
C SER A 251 7.42 6.46 -9.02
N THR A 252 7.81 5.97 -10.19
CA THR A 252 8.64 6.78 -11.10
C THR A 252 7.76 7.81 -11.79
N PRO A 253 8.10 9.11 -11.78
CA PRO A 253 7.33 10.13 -12.47
C PRO A 253 7.50 9.98 -13.98
N VAL A 254 6.49 9.45 -14.66
CA VAL A 254 6.47 9.41 -16.12
C VAL A 254 5.78 10.66 -16.64
N SER A 255 6.56 11.44 -17.38
CA SER A 255 6.18 12.65 -18.07
C SER A 255 5.00 12.46 -19.03
N SER A 256 4.12 13.46 -19.02
CA SER A 256 3.01 13.72 -19.94
C SER A 256 3.29 13.43 -21.41
N HIS A 257 2.45 12.62 -22.05
CA HIS A 257 1.85 12.93 -23.36
C HIS A 257 0.72 11.94 -23.71
N ASP A 258 -0.47 12.53 -23.91
CA ASP A 258 -1.58 12.17 -24.81
C ASP A 258 -2.40 10.87 -24.65
N LEU A 259 -3.71 11.12 -24.46
CA LEU A 259 -4.91 10.35 -24.81
C LEU A 259 -5.32 9.18 -23.89
N GLU A 260 -6.47 9.39 -23.23
CA GLU A 260 -7.19 8.48 -22.30
C GLU A 260 -6.37 8.06 -21.07
N GLU A 261 -6.40 8.92 -20.04
CA GLU A 261 -5.92 8.57 -18.70
C GLU A 261 -6.66 7.33 -18.17
N VAL A 262 -6.06 6.15 -18.35
CA VAL A 262 -6.30 5.00 -17.49
C VAL A 262 -5.83 5.41 -16.11
N SER A 263 -6.72 6.03 -15.35
CA SER A 263 -6.47 6.41 -13.96
C SER A 263 -6.09 5.12 -13.22
N GLN A 264 -4.79 4.95 -12.92
CA GLN A 264 -4.22 3.73 -12.33
C GLN A 264 -4.94 3.29 -11.03
N ASP A 265 -5.63 4.24 -10.39
CA ASP A 265 -6.42 4.04 -9.18
C ASP A 265 -7.83 3.47 -9.41
N LYS A 266 -8.24 3.20 -10.66
CA LYS A 266 -9.58 2.67 -10.98
C LYS A 266 -9.51 1.53 -11.99
N GLN A 267 -10.24 0.45 -11.70
CA GLN A 267 -10.45 -0.68 -12.61
C GLN A 267 -11.95 -0.91 -12.77
N SER A 268 -12.41 -1.22 -13.98
CA SER A 268 -13.82 -1.49 -14.26
C SER A 268 -13.96 -2.76 -15.09
N LEU A 269 -14.75 -3.72 -14.61
CA LEU A 269 -14.90 -5.03 -15.21
C LEU A 269 -16.39 -5.34 -15.42
N LEU A 270 -16.79 -5.64 -16.66
CA LEU A 270 -18.13 -6.13 -16.98
C LEU A 270 -18.16 -7.66 -16.92
N LEU A 271 -19.07 -8.21 -16.11
CA LEU A 271 -19.18 -9.62 -15.80
C LEU A 271 -20.61 -10.12 -16.08
N MET A 272 -20.73 -11.40 -16.40
CA MET A 272 -22.02 -12.10 -16.46
C MET A 272 -22.22 -12.89 -15.18
N ARG A 273 -23.37 -12.70 -14.53
CA ARG A 273 -23.81 -13.38 -13.32
C ARG A 273 -24.36 -14.78 -13.64
N LYS A 274 -24.54 -15.61 -12.62
CA LYS A 274 -25.08 -16.99 -12.79
C LYS A 274 -26.50 -17.04 -13.37
N ASN A 275 -27.29 -16.00 -13.11
CA ASN A 275 -28.64 -15.81 -13.65
C ASN A 275 -28.63 -15.22 -15.07
N GLU A 276 -27.49 -15.25 -15.78
CA GLU A 276 -27.26 -14.64 -17.09
C GLU A 276 -27.36 -13.10 -17.12
N SER A 277 -27.66 -12.43 -16.00
CA SER A 277 -27.66 -10.96 -15.97
C SER A 277 -26.23 -10.40 -16.05
N LEU A 278 -26.06 -9.24 -16.65
CA LEU A 278 -24.77 -8.56 -16.63
C LEU A 278 -24.63 -7.73 -15.35
N CYS A 279 -23.40 -7.46 -14.93
CA CYS A 279 -23.07 -6.51 -13.88
C CYS A 279 -21.70 -5.87 -14.15
N GLN A 280 -21.53 -4.64 -13.70
CA GLN A 280 -20.26 -3.93 -13.75
C GLN A 280 -19.67 -3.86 -12.35
N VAL A 281 -18.47 -4.40 -12.18
CA VAL A 281 -17.69 -4.28 -10.95
C VAL A 281 -16.67 -3.17 -11.15
N MET A 282 -16.80 -2.10 -10.36
CA MET A 282 -15.82 -1.03 -10.30
C MET A 282 -14.97 -1.21 -9.04
N LEU A 283 -13.66 -1.14 -9.21
CA LEU A 283 -12.68 -1.18 -8.14
C LEU A 283 -11.97 0.16 -8.14
N ARG A 284 -11.91 0.82 -6.99
CA ARG A 284 -11.28 2.12 -6.85
C ARG A 284 -10.39 2.16 -5.62
N ARG A 285 -9.11 2.45 -5.80
CA ARG A 285 -8.23 2.77 -4.68
C ARG A 285 -8.74 4.04 -4.00
N VAL A 286 -8.85 3.99 -2.68
CA VAL A 286 -9.07 5.18 -1.86
C VAL A 286 -7.71 5.81 -1.64
N GLN A 287 -7.48 6.97 -2.25
CA GLN A 287 -6.26 7.72 -1.96
C GLN A 287 -6.24 8.11 -0.48
N PRO A 288 -5.13 7.86 0.22
CA PRO A 288 -4.99 8.27 1.60
C PRO A 288 -5.13 9.79 1.69
N GLY A 289 -5.74 10.28 2.77
CA GLY A 289 -5.82 11.71 2.99
C GLY A 289 -4.40 12.29 3.06
N THR A 290 -4.10 13.30 2.24
CA THR A 290 -2.92 14.14 2.43
C THR A 290 -3.07 14.78 3.81
N ALA A 291 -2.29 14.30 4.77
CA ALA A 291 -2.20 14.99 6.03
C ALA A 291 -1.54 16.36 5.71
N PRO A 292 -2.00 17.48 6.30
CA PRO A 292 -1.42 18.81 6.07
C PRO A 292 0.07 18.94 6.47
N PHE A 293 0.69 17.84 6.89
CA PHE A 293 2.05 17.72 7.40
C PHE A 293 2.83 16.60 6.67
N GLN A 294 2.66 16.45 5.35
CA GLN A 294 3.51 15.58 4.52
C GLN A 294 4.33 16.42 3.54
N GLY A 295 5.65 16.23 3.56
CA GLY A 295 6.54 16.54 2.44
C GLY A 295 6.73 15.27 1.61
N ASP A 296 6.95 15.46 0.30
CA ASP A 296 7.18 14.48 -0.77
C ASP A 296 6.62 13.05 -0.55
N ASP A 297 5.41 12.85 -1.07
CA ASP A 297 4.74 11.68 -1.70
C ASP A 297 5.35 10.25 -1.66
N LYS A 298 6.15 9.86 -0.67
CA LYS A 298 6.50 8.45 -0.47
C LYS A 298 5.45 7.78 0.44
N PRO A 299 4.85 6.64 0.02
CA PRO A 299 3.93 5.91 0.87
C PRO A 299 4.68 5.42 2.11
N ASP A 300 4.16 5.79 3.28
CA ASP A 300 4.69 5.29 4.55
C ASP A 300 4.47 3.77 4.59
N ALA A 301 5.46 2.99 5.00
CA ALA A 301 5.30 1.53 5.11
C ALA A 301 4.24 1.08 6.14
N GLY A 302 3.66 2.03 6.88
CA GLY A 302 2.51 1.84 7.77
C GLY A 302 1.16 2.32 7.22
N GLN A 303 1.14 2.81 5.98
CA GLN A 303 -0.05 3.35 5.35
C GLN A 303 -1.01 2.22 4.97
N ARG A 304 -2.25 2.30 5.45
CA ARG A 304 -3.28 1.33 5.07
C ARG A 304 -3.90 1.75 3.76
N SER A 305 -3.77 0.88 2.77
CA SER A 305 -4.46 1.02 1.48
C SER A 305 -5.86 0.44 1.60
N PHE A 306 -6.85 1.18 1.08
CA PHE A 306 -8.21 0.69 0.97
C PHE A 306 -8.65 0.67 -0.48
N VAL A 307 -9.46 -0.33 -0.84
CA VAL A 307 -10.13 -0.40 -2.14
C VAL A 307 -11.64 -0.39 -1.89
N LEU A 308 -12.32 0.53 -2.57
CA LEU A 308 -13.76 0.56 -2.67
C LEU A 308 -14.17 -0.30 -3.87
N ILE A 309 -15.03 -1.28 -3.62
CA ILE A 309 -15.67 -2.11 -4.62
C ILE A 309 -17.11 -1.65 -4.75
N GLU A 310 -17.55 -1.41 -5.98
CA GLU A 310 -18.94 -1.09 -6.31
C GLU A 310 -19.42 -2.07 -7.38
N VAL A 311 -20.57 -2.70 -7.15
CA VAL A 311 -21.24 -3.57 -8.11
C VAL A 311 -22.49 -2.85 -8.59
N LYS A 312 -22.51 -2.54 -9.87
CA LYS A 312 -23.63 -1.92 -10.57
C LYS A 312 -24.30 -2.94 -11.47
N GLU A 313 -25.61 -2.85 -11.56
CA GLU A 313 -26.30 -3.38 -12.72
C GLU A 313 -25.95 -2.50 -13.94
N PRO A 314 -25.81 -3.07 -15.14
CA PRO A 314 -25.36 -2.33 -16.31
C PRO A 314 -26.32 -1.19 -16.62
N THR A 315 -25.75 -0.05 -17.01
CA THR A 315 -26.50 1.13 -17.44
C THR A 315 -27.51 0.76 -18.52
N ILE A 316 -28.71 1.33 -18.43
CA ILE A 316 -29.76 1.19 -19.45
C ILE A 316 -29.16 1.53 -20.82
N VAL A 317 -29.10 0.54 -21.70
CA VAL A 317 -28.59 0.74 -23.06
C VAL A 317 -29.62 1.62 -23.81
N PRO A 318 -29.23 2.80 -24.34
CA PRO A 318 -30.12 3.65 -25.10
C PRO A 318 -30.68 2.90 -26.31
N ALA A 319 -31.95 3.10 -26.63
CA ALA A 319 -32.60 2.39 -27.74
C ALA A 319 -31.97 2.76 -29.11
N GLU A 320 -31.36 3.93 -29.19
CA GLU A 320 -30.62 4.48 -30.32
C GLU A 320 -29.44 3.59 -30.73
N ILE A 321 -28.90 2.77 -29.82
CA ILE A 321 -27.79 1.89 -30.16
C ILE A 321 -28.15 0.90 -31.28
N LYS A 322 -29.43 0.57 -31.44
CA LYS A 322 -29.91 -0.34 -32.51
C LYS A 322 -29.62 0.22 -33.89
N SER A 323 -29.67 1.55 -34.09
CA SER A 323 -29.34 2.16 -35.38
C SER A 323 -27.83 2.14 -35.62
N VAL A 324 -27.03 2.40 -34.57
CA VAL A 324 -25.57 2.30 -34.61
C VAL A 324 -25.13 0.89 -34.95
N LEU A 325 -25.71 -0.14 -34.32
CA LEU A 325 -25.42 -1.54 -34.61
C LEU A 325 -25.70 -1.93 -36.07
N GLN A 326 -26.80 -1.42 -36.63
CA GLN A 326 -27.14 -1.63 -38.04
C GLN A 326 -26.13 -0.95 -38.96
N GLY A 327 -25.77 0.31 -38.69
CA GLY A 327 -24.85 1.08 -39.53
C GLY A 327 -23.40 0.62 -39.45
N ALA A 328 -22.89 0.38 -38.24
CA ALA A 328 -21.48 0.07 -38.00
C ALA A 328 -21.12 -1.39 -38.31
N PHE A 329 -22.03 -2.34 -38.05
CA PHE A 329 -21.76 -3.78 -38.19
C PHE A 329 -22.62 -4.46 -39.28
N SER A 330 -23.39 -3.68 -40.06
CA SER A 330 -24.31 -4.23 -41.07
C SER A 330 -25.27 -5.30 -40.51
N LEU A 331 -25.69 -5.12 -39.26
CA LEU A 331 -26.70 -5.96 -38.63
C LEU A 331 -28.06 -5.65 -39.27
N SER A 332 -28.88 -6.68 -39.49
CA SER A 332 -30.28 -6.47 -39.87
C SER A 332 -31.09 -5.95 -38.67
N GLN A 333 -32.30 -5.43 -38.93
CA GLN A 333 -33.16 -4.92 -37.87
C GLN A 333 -33.48 -5.96 -36.79
N SER A 334 -33.69 -7.23 -37.17
CA SER A 334 -33.94 -8.32 -36.22
C SER A 334 -32.69 -8.72 -35.44
N GLU A 335 -31.52 -8.75 -36.08
CA GLU A 335 -30.24 -9.01 -35.43
C GLU A 335 -29.87 -7.92 -34.42
N ALA A 336 -30.02 -6.64 -34.81
CA ALA A 336 -29.77 -5.50 -33.93
C ALA A 336 -30.74 -5.47 -32.74
N ARG A 337 -32.02 -5.83 -32.96
CA ARG A 337 -33.01 -5.95 -31.88
C ARG A 337 -32.66 -7.07 -30.90
N LEU A 338 -32.27 -8.25 -31.39
CA LEU A 338 -31.83 -9.36 -30.54
C LEU A 338 -30.57 -9.00 -29.75
N ALA A 339 -29.57 -8.39 -30.40
CA ALA A 339 -28.33 -7.98 -29.73
C ALA A 339 -28.57 -6.91 -28.64
N TYR A 340 -29.46 -5.94 -28.92
CA TYR A 340 -29.89 -4.93 -27.96
C TYR A 340 -30.62 -5.56 -26.76
N ASP A 341 -31.64 -6.36 -27.00
CA ASP A 341 -32.48 -6.95 -25.97
C ASP A 341 -31.67 -7.89 -25.05
N LEU A 342 -30.69 -8.62 -25.60
CA LEU A 342 -29.76 -9.44 -24.82
C LEU A 342 -28.79 -8.62 -23.98
N SER A 343 -28.33 -7.47 -24.49
CA SER A 343 -27.40 -6.61 -23.74
C SER A 343 -28.10 -5.76 -22.69
N ALA A 344 -29.36 -5.35 -22.94
CA ALA A 344 -30.18 -4.61 -22.00
C ALA A 344 -30.82 -5.50 -20.92
N GLY A 345 -31.20 -6.73 -21.25
CA GLY A 345 -31.91 -7.65 -20.35
C GLY A 345 -31.05 -8.75 -19.72
N GLY A 346 -29.89 -9.08 -20.30
CA GLY A 346 -28.96 -10.11 -19.81
C GLY A 346 -29.44 -11.55 -19.99
N VAL A 347 -30.71 -11.84 -19.70
CA VAL A 347 -31.24 -13.21 -19.69
C VAL A 347 -31.67 -13.65 -21.10
N LEU A 348 -31.07 -14.73 -21.60
CA LEU A 348 -31.37 -15.23 -22.95
C LEU A 348 -32.80 -15.74 -23.03
N SER A 349 -33.24 -16.57 -22.09
CA SER A 349 -34.58 -17.18 -22.12
C SER A 349 -35.69 -16.12 -22.14
N GLU A 350 -35.62 -15.12 -21.28
CA GLU A 350 -36.60 -14.02 -21.23
C GLU A 350 -36.60 -13.21 -22.54
N THR A 351 -35.42 -13.02 -23.13
CA THR A 351 -35.30 -12.33 -24.41
C THR A 351 -35.94 -13.12 -25.55
N LEU A 352 -35.80 -14.45 -25.55
CA LEU A 352 -36.45 -15.33 -26.54
C LEU A 352 -37.97 -15.28 -26.43
N GLU A 353 -38.50 -15.33 -25.21
CA GLU A 353 -39.93 -15.23 -24.94
C GLU A 353 -40.47 -13.87 -25.38
N ARG A 354 -39.78 -12.78 -25.05
CA ARG A 354 -40.17 -11.42 -25.45
C ARG A 354 -40.17 -11.21 -26.97
N LEU A 355 -39.24 -11.86 -27.67
CA LEU A 355 -39.11 -11.78 -29.12
C LEU A 355 -39.96 -12.81 -29.87
N ASP A 356 -40.64 -13.71 -29.14
CA ASP A 356 -41.42 -14.82 -29.69
C ASP A 356 -40.62 -15.68 -30.69
N ILE A 357 -39.38 -16.02 -30.34
CA ILE A 357 -38.49 -16.83 -31.18
C ILE A 357 -37.98 -18.08 -30.46
N THR A 358 -37.78 -19.15 -31.22
CA THR A 358 -37.22 -20.40 -30.67
C THR A 358 -35.73 -20.27 -30.40
N ARG A 359 -35.21 -21.11 -29.49
CA ARG A 359 -33.77 -21.21 -29.19
C ARG A 359 -32.92 -21.53 -30.42
N ASN A 360 -33.43 -22.33 -31.36
CA ASN A 360 -32.74 -22.67 -32.60
C ASN A 360 -32.65 -21.46 -33.55
N THR A 361 -33.73 -20.68 -33.65
CA THR A 361 -33.76 -19.43 -34.43
C THR A 361 -32.76 -18.43 -33.85
N ALA A 362 -32.77 -18.24 -32.52
CA ALA A 362 -31.84 -17.35 -31.85
C ALA A 362 -30.38 -17.77 -32.01
N LYS A 363 -30.07 -19.07 -31.94
CA LYS A 363 -28.71 -19.58 -32.18
C LYS A 363 -28.20 -19.23 -33.58
N THR A 364 -29.07 -19.29 -34.58
CA THR A 364 -28.74 -18.89 -35.97
C THR A 364 -28.45 -17.40 -36.06
N HIS A 365 -29.29 -16.55 -35.44
CA HIS A 365 -29.07 -15.11 -35.42
C HIS A 365 -27.81 -14.73 -34.62
N LEU A 366 -27.60 -15.30 -33.43
CA LEU A 366 -26.43 -15.04 -32.60
C LEU A 366 -25.13 -15.38 -33.31
N ARG A 367 -25.08 -16.51 -34.03
CA ARG A 367 -23.90 -16.86 -34.82
C ARG A 367 -23.56 -15.77 -35.85
N ARG A 368 -24.55 -15.28 -36.58
CA ARG A 368 -24.34 -14.19 -37.55
C ARG A 368 -23.96 -12.88 -36.89
N ILE A 369 -24.56 -12.58 -35.73
CA ILE A 369 -24.22 -11.39 -34.94
C ILE A 369 -22.76 -11.44 -34.50
N TYR A 370 -22.31 -12.57 -33.94
CA TYR A 370 -20.93 -12.80 -33.53
C TYR A 370 -19.95 -12.66 -34.71
N GLU A 371 -20.25 -13.30 -35.85
CA GLU A 371 -19.45 -13.17 -37.07
C GLU A 371 -19.36 -11.72 -37.57
N LYS A 372 -20.45 -10.96 -37.56
CA LYS A 372 -20.49 -9.55 -38.02
C LYS A 372 -19.85 -8.56 -37.05
N THR A 373 -19.92 -8.84 -35.76
CA THR A 373 -19.39 -7.95 -34.70
C THR A 373 -17.97 -8.31 -34.28
N GLY A 374 -17.42 -9.42 -34.78
CA GLY A 374 -16.11 -9.93 -34.37
C GLY A 374 -16.08 -10.44 -32.92
N THR A 375 -17.24 -10.70 -32.32
CA THR A 375 -17.35 -11.19 -30.94
C THR A 375 -17.54 -12.71 -30.93
N GLN A 376 -17.16 -13.37 -29.85
CA GLN A 376 -17.21 -14.83 -29.72
C GLN A 376 -18.19 -15.30 -28.65
N SER A 377 -18.71 -14.38 -27.85
CA SER A 377 -19.61 -14.68 -26.75
C SER A 377 -20.62 -13.56 -26.51
N GLN A 378 -21.72 -13.87 -25.83
CA GLN A 378 -22.70 -12.87 -25.41
C GLN A 378 -22.03 -11.81 -24.52
N LEU A 379 -21.09 -12.20 -23.65
CA LEU A 379 -20.35 -11.26 -22.82
C LEU A 379 -19.52 -10.27 -23.66
N GLU A 380 -18.84 -10.74 -24.70
CA GLU A 380 -18.09 -9.87 -25.62
C GLU A 380 -19.01 -8.94 -26.42
N LEU A 381 -20.13 -9.46 -26.92
CA LEU A 381 -21.15 -8.67 -27.59
C LEU A 381 -21.71 -7.57 -26.69
N SER A 382 -22.01 -7.89 -25.43
CA SER A 382 -22.53 -6.90 -24.50
C SER A 382 -21.46 -5.89 -24.08
N LYS A 383 -20.20 -6.29 -23.91
CA LYS A 383 -19.08 -5.34 -23.70
C LYS A 383 -18.97 -4.34 -24.86
N LEU A 384 -19.04 -4.83 -26.09
CA LEU A 384 -19.04 -3.99 -27.29
C LEU A 384 -20.21 -3.00 -27.26
N ILE A 385 -21.43 -3.48 -26.98
CA ILE A 385 -22.63 -2.65 -26.96
C ILE A 385 -22.58 -1.60 -25.84
N HIS A 386 -22.15 -1.95 -24.63
CA HIS A 386 -22.01 -0.99 -23.54
C HIS A 386 -20.90 0.04 -23.80
N SER A 387 -19.81 -0.34 -24.46
CA SER A 387 -18.78 0.59 -24.92
C SER A 387 -19.35 1.60 -25.92
N LEU A 388 -20.10 1.12 -26.91
CA LEU A 388 -20.73 2.00 -27.90
C LEU A 388 -21.81 2.90 -27.27
N ALA A 389 -22.57 2.38 -26.31
CA ALA A 389 -23.59 3.14 -25.59
C ALA A 389 -22.99 4.23 -24.69
N GLY A 390 -21.77 4.04 -24.18
CA GLY A 390 -21.05 5.08 -23.43
C GLY A 390 -20.52 6.24 -24.29
N MET A 391 -20.53 6.08 -25.63
CA MET A 391 -20.11 7.11 -26.59
C MET A 391 -21.30 7.91 -27.18
N LEU A 392 -22.54 7.50 -26.90
CA LEU A 392 -23.78 8.21 -27.24
C LEU A 392 -24.17 9.15 -26.11
#